data_AF-A0A2V2U9K2-F1
#
_entry.id   AF-A0A2V2U9K2-F1
#
_cell.length_a   1.000
_cell.length_b   1.000
_cell.length_c   1.000
_cell.angle_alpha   90.00
_cell.angle_beta   90.00
_cell.angle_gamma   90.00
#
_symmetry.space_group_name_H-M   'P 1'
#
loop_
_entity.id
_entity.type
_entity.pdbx_description
1 polymer ?
#
loop_
_entity_poly.entity_id
_entity_poly.type
_entity_poly.pdbx_seq_one_letter_code
_entity_poly.pdbx_strand_id
1 'polypeptide(L)'
;MFGILGVFGVGVSIIIIAIGGGFSGSGPSILHPSTAADLWTVGQGIKQGTVLNYSLTGIGSRSSLINALVSMNFVQDTGSAWKVNFYIHNDSVAKNGSVLLAKQQLTNVGSIDSSFKAYYEPVESSVLSIRDIAREPKYLAIGAPWDSIFVAFSSIPIRVTDHETLQTTAGTFDAFTLSYTIGSKTSKIFITHQIPLPVRAEVYDSEGRLQYQYELVGKRLQ
;
A
#
# COMPACT_ATOMS: atom_id res chain seq x y z
N MET A 1 38.48 12.77 35.69
CA MET A 1 38.15 13.29 34.34
C MET A 1 37.12 12.33 33.75
N PHE A 2 35.85 12.75 33.73
CA PHE A 2 34.75 11.97 33.17
C PHE A 2 34.73 12.11 31.64
N GLY A 3 34.33 11.04 30.95
CA GLY A 3 34.09 11.04 29.51
C GLY A 3 33.35 9.78 29.08
N ILE A 4 32.06 9.71 29.40
CA ILE A 4 31.10 8.75 28.83
C ILE A 4 30.69 9.33 27.46
N LEU A 5 30.86 8.58 26.39
CA LEU A 5 30.17 8.83 25.11
C LEU A 5 29.14 7.72 24.91
N GLY A 6 27.92 8.02 25.34
CA GLY A 6 26.73 7.24 25.01
C GLY A 6 26.27 7.58 23.60
N VAL A 7 26.06 6.55 22.78
CA VAL A 7 25.39 6.68 21.48
C VAL A 7 23.89 6.81 21.76
N PHE A 8 23.37 8.02 21.65
CA PHE A 8 21.92 8.28 21.61
C PHE A 8 21.38 7.87 20.24
N GLY A 9 20.71 6.72 20.18
CA GLY A 9 19.85 6.37 19.05
C GLY A 9 18.56 7.17 19.13
N VAL A 10 18.36 8.13 18.23
CA VAL A 10 17.10 8.86 18.10
C VAL A 10 16.11 7.97 17.34
N GLY A 11 15.27 7.24 18.07
CA GLY A 11 14.08 6.61 17.50
C GLY A 11 13.00 7.66 17.28
N VAL A 12 12.74 8.04 16.03
CA VAL A 12 11.63 8.94 15.70
C VAL A 12 10.35 8.11 15.63
N SER A 13 9.53 8.19 16.68
CA SER A 13 8.15 7.69 16.66
C SER A 13 7.26 8.65 15.88
N ILE A 14 6.67 8.19 14.78
CA ILE A 14 5.75 8.96 13.96
C ILE A 14 4.33 8.77 14.53
N ILE A 15 3.73 9.83 15.07
CA ILE A 15 2.31 9.83 15.47
C ILE A 15 1.52 10.44 14.32
N ILE A 16 0.60 9.67 13.74
CA ILE A 16 -0.26 10.09 12.62
C ILE A 16 -1.56 10.63 13.21
N ILE A 17 -1.86 11.92 13.02
CA ILE A 17 -3.12 12.55 13.45
C ILE A 17 -3.83 13.09 12.20
N ALA A 18 -5.06 12.63 11.96
CA ALA A 18 -5.88 13.09 10.85
C ALA A 18 -6.52 14.45 11.16
N ILE A 19 -6.48 15.37 10.20
CA ILE A 19 -7.26 16.61 10.24
C ILE A 19 -8.22 16.55 9.05
N GLY A 20 -9.51 16.35 9.33
CA GLY A 20 -10.58 16.45 8.33
C GLY A 20 -10.72 17.92 7.90
N GLY A 21 -10.00 18.31 6.86
CA GLY A 21 -10.02 19.66 6.29
C GLY A 21 -10.73 19.67 4.95
N GLY A 22 -11.80 20.46 4.86
CA GLY A 22 -12.56 20.69 3.63
C GLY A 22 -11.72 21.28 2.50
N PHE A 23 -12.18 21.02 1.27
CA PHE A 23 -11.61 21.42 -0.01
C PHE A 23 -11.05 22.85 0.00
N SER A 24 -9.72 22.96 0.09
CA SER A 24 -8.98 24.21 -0.08
C SER A 24 -7.77 23.96 -1.00
N GLY A 25 -8.09 23.66 -2.24
CA GLY A 25 -7.15 23.54 -3.36
C GLY A 25 -7.92 23.76 -4.66
N SER A 26 -7.21 24.20 -5.70
CA SER A 26 -7.73 24.38 -7.06
C SER A 26 -8.68 23.22 -7.39
N GLY A 27 -9.96 23.55 -7.58
CA GLY A 27 -11.06 22.60 -7.49
C GLY A 27 -10.99 21.43 -8.49
N PRO A 28 -11.80 20.38 -8.28
CA PRO A 28 -11.95 19.29 -9.24
C PRO A 28 -12.29 19.84 -10.62
N SER A 29 -11.79 19.19 -11.66
CA SER A 29 -12.06 19.57 -13.06
C SER A 29 -13.58 19.71 -13.27
N ILE A 30 -14.02 20.91 -13.70
CA ILE A 30 -15.45 21.25 -13.89
C ILE A 30 -16.13 20.35 -14.94
N LEU A 31 -15.33 19.61 -15.73
CA LEU A 31 -15.82 18.75 -16.80
C LEU A 31 -16.20 17.33 -16.33
N HIS A 32 -15.76 16.88 -15.15
CA HIS A 32 -16.10 15.56 -14.59
C HIS A 32 -16.35 15.68 -13.07
N PRO A 33 -17.58 15.99 -12.64
CA PRO A 33 -17.90 16.03 -11.21
C PRO A 33 -17.73 14.63 -10.59
N SER A 34 -17.04 14.53 -9.45
CA SER A 34 -16.83 13.26 -8.76
C SER A 34 -18.16 12.63 -8.34
N THR A 35 -18.40 11.41 -8.80
CA THR A 35 -19.60 10.61 -8.52
C THR A 35 -19.26 9.41 -7.63
N ALA A 36 -20.28 8.70 -7.14
CA ALA A 36 -20.08 7.45 -6.40
C ALA A 36 -19.33 6.37 -7.21
N ALA A 37 -19.35 6.45 -8.56
CA ALA A 37 -18.59 5.54 -9.42
C ALA A 37 -17.07 5.80 -9.35
N ASP A 38 -16.66 7.01 -8.98
CA ASP A 38 -15.26 7.41 -8.86
C ASP A 38 -14.67 7.06 -7.49
N LEU A 39 -15.47 6.47 -6.59
CA LEU A 39 -14.99 6.00 -5.29
C LEU A 39 -14.23 4.68 -5.43
N TRP A 40 -13.09 4.62 -4.77
CA TRP A 40 -12.29 3.43 -4.59
C TRP A 40 -12.20 3.08 -3.11
N THR A 41 -12.41 1.80 -2.81
CA THR A 41 -12.31 1.26 -1.45
C THR A 41 -11.34 0.09 -1.43
N VAL A 42 -10.46 0.06 -0.42
CA VAL A 42 -9.49 -1.03 -0.24
C VAL A 42 -10.20 -2.38 -0.20
N GLY A 43 -9.76 -3.31 -1.03
CA GLY A 43 -10.30 -4.67 -1.07
C GLY A 43 -11.65 -4.81 -1.78
N GLN A 44 -12.22 -3.74 -2.32
CA GLN A 44 -13.50 -3.79 -3.02
C GLN A 44 -13.40 -4.68 -4.27
N GLY A 45 -14.35 -5.61 -4.41
CA GLY A 45 -14.37 -6.56 -5.53
C GLY A 45 -13.62 -7.87 -5.28
N ILE A 46 -12.98 -8.04 -4.11
CA ILE A 46 -12.45 -9.36 -3.72
C ILE A 46 -13.62 -10.33 -3.55
N LYS A 47 -13.48 -11.48 -4.21
CA LYS A 47 -14.34 -12.66 -4.02
C LYS A 47 -13.49 -13.86 -3.64
N GLN A 48 -14.12 -14.90 -3.08
CA GLN A 48 -13.45 -16.17 -2.85
C GLN A 48 -12.83 -16.70 -4.16
N GLY A 49 -11.57 -17.11 -4.11
CA GLY A 49 -10.77 -17.52 -5.24
C GLY A 49 -10.02 -16.39 -5.94
N THR A 50 -10.13 -15.13 -5.51
CA THR A 50 -9.32 -14.04 -6.06
C THR A 50 -7.83 -14.31 -5.81
N VAL A 51 -6.99 -14.12 -6.82
CA VAL A 51 -5.53 -14.23 -6.71
C VAL A 51 -4.87 -12.97 -7.25
N LEU A 52 -3.92 -12.43 -6.50
CA LEU A 52 -3.09 -11.30 -6.89
C LEU A 52 -1.62 -11.67 -6.69
N ASN A 53 -0.82 -11.52 -7.74
CA ASN A 53 0.60 -11.84 -7.74
C ASN A 53 1.41 -10.57 -7.96
N TYR A 54 2.33 -10.29 -7.06
CA TYR A 54 3.19 -9.12 -7.11
C TYR A 54 4.66 -9.51 -7.22
N SER A 55 5.42 -8.83 -8.07
CA SER A 55 6.87 -8.74 -7.90
C SER A 55 7.13 -7.63 -6.90
N LEU A 56 7.76 -7.95 -5.78
CA LEU A 56 7.94 -7.06 -4.63
C LEU A 56 9.42 -6.95 -4.26
N THR A 57 9.90 -5.73 -4.12
CA THR A 57 11.05 -5.36 -3.31
C THR A 57 10.56 -4.61 -2.09
N GLY A 58 10.66 -5.18 -0.90
CA GLY A 58 10.16 -4.56 0.34
C GLY A 58 11.05 -4.83 1.53
N ILE A 59 11.23 -3.82 2.38
CA ILE A 59 12.04 -3.88 3.59
C ILE A 59 11.12 -4.01 4.82
N GLY A 60 11.33 -5.05 5.63
CA GLY A 60 10.71 -5.19 6.95
C GLY A 60 11.77 -5.24 8.06
N SER A 61 11.33 -5.23 9.31
CA SER A 61 12.24 -5.13 10.47
C SER A 61 13.13 -6.36 10.63
N ARG A 62 12.65 -7.54 10.22
CA ARG A 62 13.35 -8.83 10.41
C ARG A 62 13.73 -9.54 9.11
N SER A 63 13.11 -9.18 8.00
CA SER A 63 13.45 -9.73 6.69
C SER A 63 13.24 -8.68 5.60
N SER A 64 13.90 -8.89 4.48
CA SER A 64 13.66 -8.12 3.26
C SER A 64 13.27 -9.08 2.16
N LEU A 65 12.23 -8.72 1.42
CA LEU A 65 11.78 -9.45 0.25
C LEU A 65 12.31 -8.71 -0.96
N ILE A 66 13.53 -9.01 -1.40
CA ILE A 66 14.10 -8.39 -2.60
C ILE A 66 13.68 -9.22 -3.81
N ASN A 67 13.05 -8.57 -4.80
CA ASN A 67 12.55 -9.17 -6.03
C ASN A 67 11.74 -10.47 -5.81
N ALA A 68 10.96 -10.52 -4.74
CA ALA A 68 10.16 -11.68 -4.40
C ALA A 68 8.83 -11.67 -5.16
N LEU A 69 8.43 -12.84 -5.65
CA LEU A 69 7.08 -13.07 -6.12
C LEU A 69 6.19 -13.41 -4.92
N VAL A 70 5.25 -12.52 -4.64
CA VAL A 70 4.26 -12.63 -3.56
C VAL A 70 2.89 -12.92 -4.19
N SER A 71 2.39 -14.12 -3.98
CA SER A 71 1.04 -14.53 -4.36
C SER A 71 0.11 -14.44 -3.16
N MET A 72 -0.97 -13.69 -3.30
CA MET A 72 -2.06 -13.55 -2.35
C MET A 72 -3.30 -14.25 -2.89
N ASN A 73 -3.70 -15.37 -2.27
CA ASN A 73 -4.87 -16.14 -2.68
C ASN A 73 -5.96 -16.05 -1.61
N PHE A 74 -7.07 -15.38 -1.94
CA PHE A 74 -8.22 -15.19 -1.07
C PHE A 74 -9.08 -16.47 -1.09
N VAL A 75 -8.76 -17.43 -0.23
CA VAL A 75 -9.28 -18.81 -0.33
C VAL A 75 -10.64 -19.03 0.30
N GLN A 76 -11.03 -18.23 1.28
CA GLN A 76 -12.28 -18.45 2.01
C GLN A 76 -12.84 -17.14 2.57
N ASP A 77 -14.14 -16.95 2.38
CA ASP A 77 -14.95 -15.95 3.09
C ASP A 77 -15.38 -16.52 4.46
N THR A 78 -14.99 -15.88 5.56
CA THR A 78 -15.40 -16.30 6.92
C THR A 78 -16.55 -15.45 7.47
N GLY A 79 -17.24 -14.70 6.62
CA GLY A 79 -18.26 -13.70 6.98
C GLY A 79 -17.65 -12.31 7.16
N SER A 80 -16.83 -12.12 8.19
CA SER A 80 -16.21 -10.83 8.54
C SER A 80 -14.77 -10.64 8.03
N ALA A 81 -14.12 -11.72 7.62
CA ALA A 81 -12.73 -11.71 7.16
C ALA A 81 -12.54 -12.62 5.94
N TRP A 82 -11.42 -12.41 5.27
CA TRP A 82 -10.87 -13.28 4.25
C TRP A 82 -9.76 -14.12 4.87
N LYS A 83 -9.83 -15.44 4.70
CA LYS A 83 -8.64 -16.27 4.83
C LYS A 83 -7.81 -16.14 3.57
N VAL A 84 -6.59 -15.66 3.71
CA VAL A 84 -5.66 -15.42 2.59
C VAL A 84 -4.45 -16.31 2.76
N ASN A 85 -4.16 -17.12 1.76
CA ASN A 85 -2.94 -17.88 1.67
C ASN A 85 -1.89 -17.06 0.92
N PHE A 86 -0.74 -16.87 1.54
CA PHE A 86 0.42 -16.22 0.96
C PHE A 86 1.42 -17.28 0.52
N TYR A 87 1.96 -17.08 -0.67
CA TYR A 87 3.13 -17.81 -1.17
C TYR A 87 4.16 -16.79 -1.61
N ILE A 88 5.33 -16.81 -0.97
CA ILE A 88 6.41 -15.86 -1.15
C ILE A 88 7.63 -16.63 -1.59
N HIS A 89 8.20 -16.26 -2.73
CA HIS A 89 9.44 -16.86 -3.19
C HIS A 89 10.36 -15.90 -3.93
N ASN A 90 11.66 -16.10 -3.75
CA ASN A 90 12.75 -15.60 -4.57
C ASN A 90 13.90 -16.62 -4.52
N ASP A 91 15.09 -16.25 -4.98
CA ASP A 91 16.25 -17.15 -5.00
C ASP A 91 16.69 -17.64 -3.61
N SER A 92 16.38 -16.88 -2.55
CA SER A 92 16.82 -17.14 -1.17
C SER A 92 15.70 -17.57 -0.22
N VAL A 93 14.45 -17.36 -0.60
CA VAL A 93 13.27 -17.52 0.25
C VAL A 93 12.23 -18.34 -0.50
N ALA A 94 11.66 -19.34 0.16
CA ALA A 94 10.45 -20.02 -0.27
C ALA A 94 9.59 -20.29 0.97
N LYS A 95 8.52 -19.51 1.13
CA LYS A 95 7.68 -19.53 2.34
C LYS A 95 6.22 -19.42 1.98
N ASN A 96 5.39 -20.11 2.76
CA ASN A 96 3.96 -20.03 2.70
C ASN A 96 3.40 -19.74 4.10
N GLY A 97 2.21 -19.16 4.12
CA GLY A 97 1.50 -18.87 5.36
C GLY A 97 0.05 -18.51 5.08
N SER A 98 -0.75 -18.48 6.14
CA SER A 98 -2.15 -18.06 6.08
C SER A 98 -2.38 -16.92 7.06
N VAL A 99 -3.11 -15.90 6.62
CA VAL A 99 -3.47 -14.73 7.42
C VAL A 99 -4.97 -14.48 7.28
N LEU A 100 -5.62 -14.06 8.37
CA LEU A 100 -7.01 -13.62 8.36
C LEU A 100 -7.05 -12.10 8.22
N LEU A 101 -7.53 -11.61 7.07
CA LEU A 101 -7.65 -10.19 6.78
C LEU A 101 -9.12 -9.75 6.90
N ALA A 102 -9.43 -8.78 7.75
CA ALA A 102 -10.77 -8.21 7.84
C ALA A 102 -11.25 -7.72 6.47
N LYS A 103 -12.53 -7.94 6.16
CA LYS A 103 -13.09 -7.39 4.91
C LYS A 103 -13.04 -5.87 4.86
N GLN A 104 -13.17 -5.25 6.03
CA GLN A 104 -12.95 -3.82 6.20
C GLN A 104 -11.44 -3.58 6.28
N GLN A 105 -10.89 -2.93 5.24
CA GLN A 105 -9.48 -2.45 5.21
C GLN A 105 -8.38 -3.52 5.14
N LEU A 106 -8.72 -4.81 4.99
CA LEU A 106 -7.72 -5.90 4.89
C LEU A 106 -6.70 -5.87 6.04
N THR A 107 -7.15 -5.53 7.24
CA THR A 107 -6.33 -5.55 8.46
C THR A 107 -6.20 -6.97 8.98
N ASN A 108 -5.01 -7.39 9.43
CA ASN A 108 -4.87 -8.70 10.04
C ASN A 108 -5.64 -8.75 11.37
N VAL A 109 -6.57 -9.71 11.50
CA VAL A 109 -7.39 -9.94 12.70
C VAL A 109 -7.11 -11.29 13.36
N GLY A 110 -6.15 -12.05 12.83
CA GLY A 110 -5.76 -13.35 13.35
C GLY A 110 -4.32 -13.40 13.85
N SER A 111 -4.00 -14.49 14.55
CA SER A 111 -2.62 -14.83 14.86
C SER A 111 -1.88 -15.24 13.59
N ILE A 112 -0.66 -14.73 13.42
CA ILE A 112 0.23 -15.15 12.34
C ILE A 112 1.22 -16.16 12.92
N ASP A 113 1.45 -17.25 12.19
CA ASP A 113 2.50 -18.22 12.53
C ASP A 113 3.85 -17.52 12.71
N SER A 114 4.55 -17.82 13.81
CA SER A 114 5.81 -17.16 14.17
C SER A 114 6.91 -17.36 13.12
N SER A 115 6.90 -18.50 12.42
CA SER A 115 7.85 -18.81 11.36
C SER A 115 7.57 -18.04 10.06
N PHE A 116 6.32 -17.60 9.86
CA PHE A 116 5.91 -16.83 8.68
C PHE A 116 5.91 -15.32 8.93
N LYS A 117 5.73 -14.88 10.17
CA LYS A 117 5.58 -13.46 10.55
C LYS A 117 6.64 -12.54 9.94
N ALA A 118 7.91 -12.94 9.96
CA ALA A 118 9.00 -12.13 9.42
C ALA A 118 8.88 -11.88 7.91
N TYR A 119 8.24 -12.78 7.17
CA TYR A 119 8.04 -12.68 5.71
C TYR A 119 6.73 -12.00 5.34
N TYR A 120 5.73 -12.05 6.21
CA TYR A 120 4.49 -11.30 6.03
C TYR A 120 4.68 -9.81 6.27
N GLU A 121 5.52 -9.43 7.23
CA GLU A 121 5.74 -8.02 7.61
C GLU A 121 6.10 -7.11 6.42
N PRO A 122 7.07 -7.45 5.53
CA PRO A 122 7.34 -6.65 4.33
C PRO A 122 6.16 -6.56 3.36
N VAL A 123 5.27 -7.55 3.31
CA VAL A 123 4.05 -7.51 2.48
C VAL A 123 3.01 -6.58 3.10
N GLU A 124 2.87 -6.63 4.42
CA GLU A 124 1.99 -5.76 5.19
C GLU A 124 2.40 -4.29 5.10
N SER A 125 3.70 -4.00 5.24
CA SER A 125 4.24 -2.64 5.16
C SER A 125 4.38 -2.09 3.73
N SER A 126 4.09 -2.89 2.70
CA SER A 126 4.17 -2.47 1.29
C SER A 126 2.80 -2.54 0.59
N VAL A 127 2.43 -3.69 0.04
CA VAL A 127 1.21 -3.89 -0.76
C VAL A 127 -0.05 -3.54 0.04
N LEU A 128 -0.09 -3.87 1.33
CA LEU A 128 -1.23 -3.58 2.20
C LEU A 128 -1.18 -2.19 2.86
N SER A 129 -0.07 -1.46 2.76
CA SER A 129 0.09 -0.14 3.40
C SER A 129 -0.89 0.93 2.86
N ILE A 130 -1.49 0.70 1.69
CA ILE A 130 -2.51 1.59 1.12
C ILE A 130 -3.70 1.82 2.07
N ARG A 131 -4.02 0.84 2.92
CA ARG A 131 -5.10 0.97 3.93
C ARG A 131 -4.84 2.08 4.94
N ASP A 132 -3.58 2.42 5.16
CA ASP A 132 -3.19 3.49 6.07
C ASP A 132 -3.45 4.86 5.44
N ILE A 133 -3.52 4.96 4.10
CA ILE A 133 -3.85 6.17 3.34
C ILE A 133 -5.37 6.23 3.05
N ALA A 134 -5.97 5.11 2.67
CA ALA A 134 -7.35 4.98 2.23
C ALA A 134 -8.26 4.39 3.32
N ARG A 135 -8.30 5.03 4.50
CA ARG A 135 -9.08 4.59 5.68
C ARG A 135 -10.60 4.57 5.45
N GLU A 136 -11.05 5.32 4.45
CA GLU A 136 -12.42 5.44 3.98
C GLU A 136 -12.41 5.44 2.43
N PRO A 137 -13.56 5.27 1.74
CA PRO A 137 -13.62 5.37 0.29
C PRO A 137 -13.03 6.69 -0.22
N LYS A 138 -12.16 6.63 -1.24
CA LYS A 138 -11.46 7.80 -1.80
C LYS A 138 -11.79 7.99 -3.28
N TYR A 139 -11.88 9.24 -3.71
CA TYR A 139 -12.10 9.56 -5.12
C TYR A 139 -10.84 9.34 -5.95
N LEU A 140 -10.97 8.60 -7.04
CA LEU A 140 -9.96 8.49 -8.09
C LEU A 140 -10.22 9.58 -9.14
N ALA A 141 -9.86 10.81 -8.79
CA ALA A 141 -9.95 11.97 -9.68
C ALA A 141 -8.73 12.88 -9.47
N ILE A 142 -8.16 13.41 -10.54
CA ILE A 142 -6.99 14.31 -10.45
C ILE A 142 -7.28 15.47 -9.50
N GLY A 143 -6.36 15.71 -8.57
CA GLY A 143 -6.47 16.72 -7.52
C GLY A 143 -7.18 16.26 -6.25
N ALA A 144 -7.84 15.09 -6.25
CA ALA A 144 -8.55 14.58 -5.08
C ALA A 144 -7.57 14.35 -3.91
N PRO A 145 -7.82 14.95 -2.73
CA PRO A 145 -6.99 14.71 -1.54
C PRO A 145 -7.32 13.34 -0.94
N TRP A 146 -6.28 12.60 -0.55
CA TRP A 146 -6.42 11.27 0.04
C TRP A 146 -6.03 11.27 1.52
N ASP A 147 -4.82 11.72 1.83
CA ASP A 147 -4.31 11.81 3.21
C ASP A 147 -3.17 12.84 3.26
N SER A 148 -2.45 12.92 4.37
CA SER A 148 -1.23 13.72 4.50
C SER A 148 -0.18 13.01 5.35
N ILE A 149 1.10 13.20 4.99
CA ILE A 149 2.24 12.71 5.75
C ILE A 149 2.80 13.85 6.58
N PHE A 150 2.96 13.63 7.88
CA PHE A 150 3.58 14.58 8.77
C PHE A 150 5.07 14.30 8.91
N VAL A 151 5.90 15.27 8.52
CA VAL A 151 7.36 15.19 8.67
C VAL A 151 7.81 16.42 9.46
N ALA A 152 8.27 16.17 10.69
CA ALA A 152 8.56 17.19 11.69
C ALA A 152 7.39 18.17 11.88
N PHE A 153 7.52 19.41 11.39
CA PHE A 153 6.50 20.47 11.50
C PHE A 153 5.76 20.73 10.18
N SER A 154 5.94 19.87 9.17
CA SER A 154 5.32 20.02 7.86
C SER A 154 4.31 18.91 7.58
N SER A 155 3.25 19.25 6.83
CA SER A 155 2.26 18.31 6.32
C SER A 155 2.38 18.24 4.80
N ILE A 156 2.63 17.04 4.29
CA ILE A 156 2.82 16.76 2.87
C ILE A 156 1.55 16.06 2.37
N PRO A 157 0.73 16.71 1.54
CA PRO A 157 -0.52 16.13 1.08
C PRO A 157 -0.27 14.98 0.09
N ILE A 158 -0.96 13.87 0.30
CA ILE A 158 -1.11 12.78 -0.66
C ILE A 158 -2.37 13.06 -1.47
N ARG A 159 -2.21 13.16 -2.79
CA ARG A 159 -3.32 13.42 -3.72
C ARG A 159 -3.14 12.64 -5.01
N VAL A 160 -4.23 12.47 -5.76
CA VAL A 160 -4.16 12.01 -7.14
C VAL A 160 -3.54 13.13 -7.99
N THR A 161 -2.45 12.83 -8.68
CA THR A 161 -1.73 13.82 -9.50
C THR A 161 -1.81 13.53 -10.98
N ASP A 162 -2.11 12.30 -11.37
CA ASP A 162 -2.13 11.90 -12.76
C ASP A 162 -3.15 10.78 -13.02
N HIS A 163 -3.50 10.60 -14.29
CA HIS A 163 -4.35 9.54 -14.82
C HIS A 163 -3.77 9.07 -16.16
N GLU A 164 -3.30 7.82 -16.19
CA GLU A 164 -2.59 7.27 -17.33
C GLU A 164 -2.93 5.81 -17.62
N THR A 165 -2.66 5.38 -18.84
CA THR A 165 -2.68 3.95 -19.21
C THR A 165 -1.40 3.28 -18.73
N LEU A 166 -1.49 2.47 -17.69
CA LEU A 166 -0.38 1.75 -17.10
C LEU A 166 -0.27 0.33 -17.66
N GLN A 167 0.89 -0.02 -18.21
CA GLN A 167 1.20 -1.39 -18.63
C GLN A 167 1.97 -2.10 -17.52
N THR A 168 1.47 -3.27 -17.08
CA THR A 168 2.20 -4.20 -16.21
C THR A 168 2.20 -5.59 -16.82
N THR A 169 2.99 -6.51 -16.24
CA THR A 169 2.96 -7.92 -16.66
C THR A 169 1.57 -8.57 -16.53
N ALA A 170 0.74 -8.08 -15.59
CA ALA A 170 -0.64 -8.54 -15.43
C ALA A 170 -1.64 -7.97 -16.46
N GLY A 171 -1.21 -7.06 -17.33
CA GLY A 171 -2.01 -6.44 -18.39
C GLY A 171 -2.02 -4.90 -18.33
N THR A 172 -2.89 -4.31 -19.14
CA THR A 172 -3.10 -2.87 -19.21
C THR A 172 -4.17 -2.41 -18.23
N PHE A 173 -3.93 -1.28 -17.56
CA PHE A 173 -4.86 -0.67 -16.63
C PHE A 173 -5.05 0.81 -16.92
N ASP A 174 -6.26 1.28 -16.70
CA ASP A 174 -6.55 2.70 -16.59
C ASP A 174 -6.30 3.12 -15.14
N ALA A 175 -5.18 3.81 -14.89
CA ALA A 175 -4.62 3.97 -13.55
C ALA A 175 -4.46 5.43 -13.14
N PHE A 176 -4.79 5.71 -11.89
CA PHE A 176 -4.59 6.99 -11.24
C PHE A 176 -3.35 6.93 -10.36
N THR A 177 -2.53 7.97 -10.41
CA THR A 177 -1.31 8.05 -9.62
C THR A 177 -1.55 8.88 -8.37
N LEU A 178 -1.42 8.25 -7.20
CA LEU A 178 -1.17 8.97 -5.96
C LEU A 178 0.31 9.32 -5.90
N SER A 179 0.63 10.57 -5.59
CA SER A 179 2.01 10.96 -5.38
C SER A 179 2.19 11.94 -4.24
N TYR A 180 3.37 11.89 -3.64
CA TYR A 180 3.83 12.82 -2.62
C TYR A 180 5.36 12.86 -2.65
N THR A 181 5.94 13.99 -2.28
CA THR A 181 7.40 14.19 -2.29
C THR A 181 7.89 14.42 -0.88
N ILE A 182 8.83 13.60 -0.43
CA ILE A 182 9.55 13.79 0.84
C ILE A 182 11.03 13.93 0.50
N GLY A 183 11.66 15.01 1.00
CA GLY A 183 13.04 15.32 0.64
C GLY A 183 13.19 15.53 -0.87
N SER A 184 14.08 14.76 -1.50
CA SER A 184 14.37 14.84 -2.94
C SER A 184 13.67 13.79 -3.79
N LYS A 185 12.86 12.91 -3.19
CA LYS A 185 12.22 11.78 -3.88
C LYS A 185 10.70 11.92 -3.89
N THR A 186 10.11 11.59 -5.04
CA THR A 186 8.66 11.49 -5.20
C THR A 186 8.25 10.03 -5.15
N SER A 187 7.42 9.69 -4.18
CA SER A 187 6.76 8.39 -4.09
C SER A 187 5.53 8.37 -4.99
N LYS A 188 5.27 7.23 -5.64
CA LYS A 188 4.12 7.01 -6.52
C LYS A 188 3.43 5.69 -6.20
N ILE A 189 2.10 5.70 -6.16
CA ILE A 189 1.25 4.52 -6.00
C ILE A 189 0.16 4.57 -7.08
N PHE A 190 0.03 3.50 -7.86
CA PHE A 190 -0.88 3.43 -9.00
C PHE A 190 -2.10 2.60 -8.65
N ILE A 191 -3.27 3.21 -8.74
CA ILE A 191 -4.54 2.64 -8.31
C ILE A 191 -5.52 2.62 -9.49
N THR A 192 -6.36 1.60 -9.54
CA THR A 192 -7.38 1.45 -10.57
C THR A 192 -8.68 0.94 -9.94
N HIS A 193 -9.82 1.25 -10.57
CA HIS A 193 -11.11 0.64 -10.25
C HIS A 193 -11.18 -0.87 -10.54
N GLN A 194 -10.31 -1.39 -11.41
CA GLN A 194 -10.38 -2.78 -11.86
C GLN A 194 -9.75 -3.78 -10.88
N ILE A 195 -8.90 -3.32 -9.96
CA ILE A 195 -8.14 -4.17 -9.04
C ILE A 195 -8.37 -3.71 -7.60
N PRO A 196 -8.64 -4.65 -6.66
CA PRO A 196 -8.96 -4.33 -5.26
C PRO A 196 -7.78 -3.75 -4.45
N LEU A 197 -6.58 -3.74 -5.02
CA LEU A 197 -5.34 -3.26 -4.43
C LEU A 197 -4.53 -2.52 -5.51
N PRO A 198 -3.59 -1.62 -5.12
CA PRO A 198 -2.77 -0.90 -6.09
C PRO A 198 -1.96 -1.85 -6.99
N VAL A 199 -1.77 -1.44 -8.24
CA VAL A 199 -1.16 -2.29 -9.28
C VAL A 199 0.33 -2.06 -9.44
N ARG A 200 0.85 -0.92 -8.96
CA ARG A 200 2.28 -0.60 -8.94
C ARG A 200 2.55 0.41 -7.83
N ALA A 201 3.73 0.36 -7.22
CA ALA A 201 4.18 1.43 -6.35
C ALA A 201 5.71 1.52 -6.32
N GLU A 202 6.20 2.70 -5.98
CA GLU A 202 7.59 2.99 -5.67
C GLU A 202 7.61 4.07 -4.60
N VAL A 203 8.09 3.72 -3.40
CA VAL A 203 7.94 4.56 -2.20
C VAL A 203 9.26 4.70 -1.46
N TYR A 204 9.55 5.94 -1.07
CA TYR A 204 10.79 6.37 -0.44
C TYR A 204 10.56 6.97 0.95
N ASP A 205 11.58 6.89 1.80
CA ASP A 205 11.62 7.61 3.08
C ASP A 205 12.15 9.05 2.94
N SER A 206 12.26 9.77 4.06
CA SER A 206 12.77 11.14 4.09
C SER A 206 14.25 11.29 3.73
N GLU A 207 15.02 10.20 3.79
CA GLU A 207 16.42 10.15 3.36
C GLU A 207 16.55 9.80 1.86
N GLY A 208 15.43 9.56 1.18
CA GLY A 208 15.39 9.16 -0.22
C GLY A 208 15.74 7.69 -0.45
N ARG A 209 15.70 6.86 0.60
CA ARG A 209 15.92 5.41 0.49
C ARG A 209 14.63 4.71 0.13
N LEU A 210 14.73 3.76 -0.82
CA LEU A 210 13.60 2.94 -1.23
C LEU A 210 13.11 2.11 -0.03
N GLN A 211 11.84 2.26 0.33
CA GLN A 211 11.18 1.46 1.37
C GLN A 211 10.53 0.22 0.75
N TYR A 212 9.80 0.43 -0.34
CA TYR A 212 9.25 -0.65 -1.14
C TYR A 212 8.98 -0.23 -2.58
N GLN A 213 8.98 -1.22 -3.45
CA GLN A 213 8.58 -1.15 -4.84
C GLN A 213 7.84 -2.44 -5.19
N TYR A 214 6.74 -2.34 -5.91
CA TYR A 214 6.07 -3.52 -6.44
C TYR A 214 5.38 -3.27 -7.77
N GLU A 215 5.12 -4.36 -8.49
CA GLU A 215 4.26 -4.40 -9.66
C GLU A 215 3.36 -5.64 -9.58
N LEU A 216 2.08 -5.48 -9.92
CA LEU A 216 1.15 -6.58 -10.14
C LEU A 216 1.56 -7.31 -11.43
N VAL A 217 2.00 -8.56 -11.28
CA VAL A 217 2.50 -9.39 -12.39
C VAL A 217 1.55 -10.50 -12.81
N GLY A 218 0.53 -10.79 -11.99
CA GLY A 218 -0.53 -11.71 -12.36
C GLY A 218 -1.80 -11.48 -11.54
N LYS A 219 -2.95 -11.80 -12.13
CA LYS A 219 -4.25 -11.67 -11.46
C LYS A 219 -5.21 -12.76 -11.91
N ARG A 220 -6.07 -13.18 -10.99
CA ARG A 220 -7.29 -13.94 -11.28
C ARG A 220 -8.41 -13.35 -10.44
N LEU A 221 -9.31 -12.64 -11.10
CA LEU A 221 -10.54 -12.13 -10.48
C LEU A 221 -11.67 -13.15 -10.73
N GLN A 222 -12.70 -13.15 -9.89
CA GLN A 222 -13.91 -13.99 -10.03
C GLN A 222 -15.14 -13.08 -10.18
#